data_AF-A0A1V5GUI2-F1
#
_entry.id   AF-A0A1V5GUI2-F1
#
_cell.length_a   1.000
_cell.length_b   1.000
_cell.length_c   1.000
_cell.angle_alpha   90.00
_cell.angle_beta   90.00
_cell.angle_gamma   90.00
#
_symmetry.space_group_name_H-M   'P 1'
#
loop_
_entity.id
_entity.type
_entity.pdbx_description
1 polymer ?
#
loop_
_entity_poly.entity_id
_entity_poly.type
_entity_poly.pdbx_seq_one_letter_code
_entity_poly.pdbx_strand_id
1 'polypeptide(L)'
;MLNLSELTLEQLAADPKKFGLPTFEEFRKNPSAYKFDEEARLGTVDAGSVILRNIKRHIYYVNGYKCDSLEKAQDVAKNMGFVLGSVNPEPDMQRSTDGRYEIHVHFKHPIIQDELPKDT
;
A
#
# COMPACT_ATOMS: atom_id res chain seq x y z
N MET A 1 24.65 6.32 -1.48
CA MET A 1 23.47 6.00 -0.64
C MET A 1 23.26 4.50 -0.71
N LEU A 2 23.14 3.82 0.44
CA LEU A 2 22.85 2.38 0.47
C LEU A 2 21.37 2.17 0.08
N ASN A 3 21.13 1.32 -0.90
CA ASN A 3 19.78 0.95 -1.33
C ASN A 3 19.23 -0.10 -0.35
N LEU A 4 18.30 0.29 0.52
CA LEU A 4 17.78 -0.59 1.58
C LEU A 4 16.96 -1.78 1.04
N SER A 5 16.49 -1.70 -0.20
CA SER A 5 15.67 -2.71 -0.87
C SER A 5 16.44 -3.95 -1.35
N GLU A 6 17.78 -3.92 -1.34
CA GLU A 6 18.64 -5.00 -1.83
C GLU A 6 19.42 -5.71 -0.70
N LEU A 7 19.18 -5.33 0.56
CA LEU A 7 19.85 -5.92 1.71
C LEU A 7 19.29 -7.31 2.04
N THR A 8 20.19 -8.28 2.12
CA THR A 8 19.85 -9.64 2.56
C THR A 8 19.89 -9.76 4.09
N LEU A 9 19.12 -10.70 4.63
CA LEU A 9 19.10 -10.98 6.08
C LEU A 9 20.48 -11.38 6.61
N GLU A 10 21.28 -12.06 5.79
CA GLU A 10 22.65 -12.46 6.11
C GLU A 10 23.59 -11.25 6.27
N GLN A 11 23.44 -10.23 5.42
CA GLN A 11 24.21 -8.99 5.51
C GLN A 11 23.82 -8.16 6.73
N LEU A 12 22.54 -8.16 7.11
CA LEU A 12 22.05 -7.50 8.32
C LEU A 12 22.51 -8.21 9.59
N ALA A 13 22.59 -9.55 9.57
CA ALA A 13 23.07 -10.34 10.70
C ALA A 13 24.60 -10.25 10.89
N ALA A 14 25.35 -10.07 9.80
CA ALA A 14 26.82 -9.99 9.84
C ALA A 14 27.33 -8.71 10.53
N ASP A 15 26.66 -7.57 10.34
CA ASP A 15 27.00 -6.32 11.03
C ASP A 15 25.74 -5.45 11.28
N PRO A 16 24.93 -5.79 12.30
CA PRO A 16 23.66 -5.09 12.59
C PRO A 16 23.87 -3.60 12.88
N LYS A 17 24.98 -3.25 13.53
CA LYS A 17 25.28 -1.89 13.98
C LYS A 17 25.53 -0.93 12.82
N LYS A 18 26.12 -1.42 11.73
CA LYS A 18 26.31 -0.65 10.49
C LYS A 18 24.99 -0.16 9.89
N PHE A 19 23.90 -0.85 10.17
CA PHE A 19 22.54 -0.51 9.70
C PHE A 19 21.66 0.08 10.80
N GLY A 20 22.23 0.44 11.95
CA GLY A 20 21.48 0.98 13.09
C GLY A 20 20.58 -0.03 13.80
N LEU A 21 20.79 -1.32 13.57
CA LEU A 21 20.06 -2.40 14.24
C LEU A 21 20.83 -2.89 15.48
N PRO A 22 20.13 -3.26 16.57
CA PRO A 22 20.77 -3.89 17.71
C PRO A 22 21.25 -5.30 17.36
N THR A 23 22.32 -5.73 18.02
CA THR A 23 22.65 -7.16 18.02
C THR A 23 21.60 -7.95 18.81
N PHE A 24 21.53 -9.26 18.56
CA PHE A 24 20.57 -10.13 19.25
C PHE A 24 20.72 -10.08 20.79
N GLU A 25 21.96 -10.02 21.29
CA GLU A 25 22.22 -9.92 22.73
C GLU A 25 21.79 -8.56 23.31
N GLU A 26 21.99 -7.46 22.58
CA GLU A 26 21.58 -6.12 22.99
C GLU A 26 20.06 -5.98 23.02
N PHE A 27 19.37 -6.49 21.98
CA PHE A 27 17.92 -6.54 21.94
C PHE A 27 17.35 -7.41 23.08
N ARG A 28 17.95 -8.56 23.35
CA ARG A 28 17.51 -9.46 24.44
C ARG A 28 17.65 -8.81 25.82
N LYS A 29 18.68 -7.98 26.04
CA LYS A 29 18.90 -7.29 27.32
C LYS A 29 17.89 -6.18 27.58
N ASN A 30 17.41 -5.48 26.54
CA ASN A 30 16.38 -4.45 26.68
C ASN A 30 15.48 -4.36 25.44
N PRO A 31 14.52 -5.28 25.27
CA PRO A 31 13.63 -5.28 24.11
C PRO A 31 12.74 -4.04 24.05
N SER A 32 12.41 -3.45 25.20
CA SER A 32 11.56 -2.27 25.33
C SER A 32 12.15 -1.01 24.70
N ALA A 33 13.47 -0.84 24.70
CA ALA A 33 14.13 0.31 24.07
C ALA A 33 13.98 0.35 22.54
N TYR A 34 13.58 -0.78 21.93
CA TYR A 34 13.41 -0.93 20.49
C TYR A 34 11.95 -1.15 20.09
N LYS A 35 11.04 -1.16 21.06
CA LYS A 35 9.60 -1.10 20.79
C LYS A 35 9.23 0.35 20.56
N PHE A 36 8.41 0.60 19.53
CA PHE A 36 7.81 1.90 19.34
C PHE A 36 6.99 2.28 20.57
N ASP A 37 7.28 3.46 21.11
CA ASP A 37 6.53 4.05 22.21
C ASP A 37 5.05 4.17 21.84
N GLU A 38 4.15 4.07 22.82
CA GLU A 38 2.70 4.16 22.57
C GLU A 38 2.34 5.50 21.93
N GLU A 39 3.02 6.59 22.31
CA GLU A 39 2.87 7.90 21.67
C GLU A 39 3.33 7.90 20.21
N ALA A 40 4.43 7.23 19.88
CA ALA A 40 4.89 7.13 18.49
C ALA A 40 3.89 6.35 17.63
N ARG A 41 3.28 5.29 18.18
CA ARG A 41 2.22 4.52 17.53
C ARG A 41 0.97 5.38 17.32
N LEU A 42 0.55 6.12 18.33
CA LEU A 42 -0.58 7.05 18.23
C LEU A 42 -0.31 8.18 17.23
N GLY A 43 0.91 8.72 17.19
CA GLY A 43 1.33 9.70 16.19
C GLY A 43 1.32 9.15 14.77
N THR A 44 1.63 7.86 14.59
CA THR A 44 1.53 7.19 13.28
C THR A 44 0.07 7.07 12.83
N VAL A 45 -0.84 6.75 13.76
CA VAL A 45 -2.28 6.69 13.50
C VAL A 45 -2.85 8.08 13.19
N ASP A 46 -2.43 9.11 13.93
CA ASP A 46 -2.88 10.48 13.71
C ASP A 46 -2.34 11.05 12.38
N ALA A 47 -1.09 10.75 12.02
CA ALA A 47 -0.54 11.05 10.70
C ALA A 47 -1.34 10.35 9.57
N GLY A 48 -1.73 9.08 9.77
CA GLY A 48 -2.62 8.37 8.87
C GLY A 48 -4.00 9.05 8.74
N SER A 49 -4.57 9.49 9.86
CA SER A 49 -5.84 10.24 9.93
C SER A 49 -5.75 11.58 9.17
N VAL A 50 -4.62 12.30 9.25
CA VAL A 50 -4.39 13.54 8.49
C VAL A 50 -4.34 13.29 6.97
N ILE A 51 -3.75 12.18 6.53
CA ILE A 51 -3.76 11.77 5.12
C ILE A 51 -5.20 11.50 4.67
N LEU A 52 -5.98 10.77 5.48
CA LEU A 52 -7.38 10.46 5.17
C LEU A 52 -8.27 11.71 5.12
N ARG A 53 -8.02 12.72 5.98
CA ARG A 53 -8.73 14.01 5.96
C ARG A 53 -8.45 14.84 4.70
N ASN A 54 -7.31 14.63 4.06
CA ASN A 54 -6.92 15.33 2.83
C ASN A 54 -7.38 14.61 1.56
N ILE A 55 -8.19 13.56 1.67
CA ILE A 55 -8.79 12.89 0.52
C ILE A 55 -9.89 13.78 -0.05
N LYS A 56 -9.76 14.13 -1.32
CA LYS A 56 -10.73 14.92 -2.08
C LYS A 56 -11.93 14.07 -2.52
N ARG A 57 -11.67 12.88 -3.07
CA ARG A 57 -12.69 11.93 -3.56
C ARG A 57 -12.08 10.57 -3.90
N HIS A 58 -12.96 9.60 -4.11
CA HIS A 58 -12.65 8.30 -4.69
C HIS A 58 -12.99 8.29 -6.18
N ILE A 59 -12.14 7.67 -7.00
CA ILE A 59 -12.36 7.41 -8.42
C ILE A 59 -12.25 5.90 -8.62
N TYR A 60 -13.22 5.30 -9.28
CA TYR A 60 -13.25 3.85 -9.47
C TYR A 60 -12.80 3.49 -10.88
N TYR A 61 -12.07 2.39 -11.03
CA TYR A 61 -11.63 1.86 -12.32
C TYR A 61 -12.01 0.40 -12.41
N VAL A 62 -12.70 0.01 -13.48
CA VAL A 62 -13.07 -1.39 -13.74
C VAL A 62 -12.38 -1.83 -15.02
N ASN A 63 -11.36 -2.68 -14.92
CA ASN A 63 -10.48 -3.07 -16.04
C ASN A 63 -9.95 -1.88 -16.85
N GLY A 64 -9.57 -0.79 -16.16
CA GLY A 64 -9.09 0.44 -16.79
C GLY A 64 -10.19 1.43 -17.20
N TYR A 65 -11.47 1.04 -17.16
CA TYR A 65 -12.58 1.97 -17.43
C TYR A 65 -12.90 2.83 -16.20
N LYS A 66 -12.78 4.15 -16.34
CA LYS A 66 -13.03 5.12 -15.27
C LYS A 66 -14.53 5.26 -14.98
N CYS A 67 -14.87 5.15 -13.70
CA CYS A 67 -16.21 5.30 -13.16
C CYS A 67 -16.21 6.36 -12.05
N ASP A 68 -17.11 7.34 -12.16
CA ASP A 68 -17.21 8.44 -11.21
C ASP A 68 -18.03 8.09 -9.95
N SER A 69 -18.69 6.93 -9.94
CA SER A 69 -19.41 6.40 -8.77
C SER A 69 -19.25 4.88 -8.64
N LEU A 70 -19.49 4.39 -7.42
CA LEU A 70 -19.47 2.96 -7.13
C LEU A 70 -20.62 2.22 -7.82
N GLU A 71 -21.81 2.84 -7.95
CA GLU A 71 -22.92 2.20 -8.67
C GLU A 71 -22.56 1.98 -10.14
N LYS A 72 -21.97 2.99 -10.79
CA LYS A 72 -21.52 2.86 -12.18
C LYS A 72 -20.45 1.79 -12.32
N ALA A 73 -19.54 1.67 -11.36
CA ALA A 73 -18.55 0.61 -11.34
C ALA A 73 -19.20 -0.78 -11.21
N GLN A 74 -20.25 -0.93 -10.38
CA GLN A 74 -21.00 -2.18 -10.25
C GLN A 74 -21.69 -2.57 -11.55
N ASP A 75 -22.30 -1.62 -12.25
CA ASP A 75 -22.98 -1.88 -13.53
C ASP A 75 -21.97 -2.27 -14.61
N VAL A 76 -20.82 -1.61 -14.68
CA VAL A 76 -19.74 -1.98 -15.61
C VAL A 76 -19.20 -3.38 -15.29
N ALA A 77 -18.97 -3.71 -14.02
CA ALA A 77 -18.51 -5.04 -13.63
C ALA A 77 -19.53 -6.13 -13.99
N LYS A 78 -20.83 -5.88 -13.75
CA LYS A 78 -21.91 -6.79 -14.16
C LYS A 78 -21.94 -7.01 -15.66
N ASN A 79 -21.81 -5.93 -16.45
CA ASN A 79 -21.73 -6.01 -17.92
C ASN A 79 -20.49 -6.80 -18.39
N MET A 80 -19.42 -6.79 -17.60
CA MET A 80 -18.21 -7.57 -17.85
C MET A 80 -18.27 -9.00 -17.29
N GLY A 81 -19.37 -9.40 -16.66
CA GLY A 81 -19.59 -10.77 -16.20
C GLY A 81 -19.01 -11.10 -14.81
N PHE A 82 -18.73 -10.10 -13.97
CA PHE A 82 -18.24 -10.34 -12.61
C PHE A 82 -18.87 -9.42 -11.56
N VAL A 83 -18.71 -9.81 -10.29
CA VAL A 83 -19.25 -9.08 -9.16
C VAL A 83 -18.11 -8.32 -8.47
N LEU A 84 -18.27 -7.02 -8.22
CA LEU A 84 -17.23 -6.22 -7.56
C LEU A 84 -16.82 -6.77 -6.18
N GLY A 85 -17.76 -7.34 -5.43
CA GLY A 85 -17.48 -7.95 -4.12
C GLY A 85 -16.65 -9.24 -4.19
N SER A 86 -16.48 -9.84 -5.37
CA SER A 86 -15.67 -11.05 -5.56
C SER A 86 -14.25 -10.76 -6.04
N VAL A 87 -13.86 -9.49 -6.17
CA VAL A 87 -12.51 -9.09 -6.59
C VAL A 87 -11.82 -8.26 -5.52
N ASN A 88 -10.50 -8.40 -5.43
CA ASN A 88 -9.71 -7.59 -4.51
C ASN A 88 -9.50 -6.19 -5.12
N PRO A 89 -9.96 -5.12 -4.47
CA PRO A 89 -9.67 -3.76 -4.92
C PRO A 89 -8.20 -3.41 -4.69
N GLU A 90 -7.57 -2.79 -5.68
CA GLU A 90 -6.23 -2.23 -5.58
C GLU A 90 -6.34 -0.70 -5.46
N PRO A 91 -6.15 -0.12 -4.27
CA PRO A 91 -6.13 1.33 -4.11
C PRO A 91 -4.78 1.91 -4.53
N ASP A 92 -4.81 2.96 -5.35
CA ASP A 92 -3.69 3.83 -5.69
C ASP A 92 -4.01 5.25 -5.20
N MET A 93 -3.02 5.95 -4.65
CA MET A 93 -3.20 7.30 -4.13
C MET A 93 -2.43 8.30 -4.99
N GLN A 94 -3.16 9.21 -5.63
CA GLN A 94 -2.58 10.22 -6.50
C GLN A 94 -2.78 11.61 -5.91
N ARG A 95 -1.76 12.46 -6.02
CA ARG A 95 -1.85 13.84 -5.57
C ARG A 95 -2.50 14.69 -6.66
N SER A 96 -3.60 15.36 -6.33
CA SER A 96 -4.31 16.27 -7.22
C SER A 96 -3.61 17.64 -7.28
N THR A 97 -3.90 18.41 -8.32
CA THR A 97 -3.31 19.74 -8.57
C THR A 97 -3.60 20.77 -7.48
N ASP A 98 -4.68 20.58 -6.71
CA ASP A 98 -5.06 21.38 -5.54
C ASP A 98 -4.34 20.97 -4.24
N GLY A 99 -3.35 20.06 -4.33
CA GLY A 99 -2.54 19.62 -3.20
C GLY A 99 -3.19 18.55 -2.31
N ARG A 100 -4.46 18.20 -2.55
CA ARG A 100 -5.19 17.10 -1.91
C ARG A 100 -4.89 15.76 -2.58
N TYR A 101 -5.34 14.66 -1.98
CA TYR A 101 -5.19 13.32 -2.53
C TYR A 101 -6.49 12.81 -3.16
N GLU A 102 -6.39 12.10 -4.27
CA GLU A 102 -7.46 11.30 -4.85
C GLU A 102 -7.11 9.82 -4.68
N ILE A 103 -8.10 9.01 -4.27
CA ILE A 103 -7.92 7.56 -4.19
C ILE A 103 -8.52 6.94 -5.43
N HIS A 104 -7.69 6.26 -6.21
CA HIS A 104 -8.08 5.48 -7.36
C HIS A 104 -8.25 4.03 -6.93
N VAL A 105 -9.47 3.50 -7.02
CA VAL A 105 -9.77 2.12 -6.65
C VAL A 105 -9.90 1.29 -7.92
N HIS A 106 -8.94 0.40 -8.14
CA HIS A 106 -8.90 -0.46 -9.31
C HIS A 106 -9.52 -1.82 -9.01
N PHE A 107 -10.49 -2.21 -9.84
CA PHE A 107 -11.10 -3.52 -9.86
C PHE A 107 -10.68 -4.23 -11.15
N LYS A 108 -9.97 -5.35 -11.00
CA LYS A 108 -9.51 -6.18 -12.13
C LYS A 108 -10.35 -7.44 -12.23
N HIS A 109 -10.64 -7.84 -13.47
CA HIS A 109 -11.30 -9.10 -13.75
C HIS A 109 -10.39 -10.26 -13.34
N PRO A 110 -10.91 -11.29 -12.63
CA PRO A 110 -10.11 -12.42 -12.18
C PRO A 110 -9.51 -13.24 -13.35
N ILE A 111 -10.14 -13.21 -14.52
CA ILE A 111 -9.73 -14.00 -15.70
C ILE A 111 -8.62 -13.30 -16.54
N ILE A 112 -8.35 -11.99 -16.35
CA ILE A 112 -7.37 -11.25 -17.18
C ILE A 112 -5.94 -11.32 -16.59
N GLN A 113 -5.72 -12.08 -15.50
CA GLN A 113 -4.39 -12.17 -14.87
C GLN A 113 -3.37 -13.05 -15.62
N ASP A 114 -3.74 -13.80 -16.65
CA ASP A 114 -2.86 -14.79 -17.30
C ASP A 114 -2.24 -14.39 -18.65
N GLU A 115 -2.50 -13.18 -19.18
CA GLU A 115 -1.92 -12.75 -20.46
C GLU A 115 -1.15 -11.44 -20.34
N LEU A 116 -0.10 -11.44 -19.52
CA LEU A 116 1.07 -10.61 -19.81
C LEU A 116 2.09 -11.52 -20.52
N PRO A 117 2.38 -11.31 -21.82
CA PRO A 117 3.52 -11.96 -22.44
C PRO A 117 4.76 -11.51 -21.66
N LYS A 118 5.45 -12.48 -21.05
CA LYS A 118 6.82 -12.27 -20.61
C LYS A 118 7.62 -12.07 -21.88
N ASP A 119 7.88 -10.81 -22.22
CA ASP A 119 8.78 -10.46 -23.31
C ASP A 119 10.08 -11.24 -23.16
N THR A 120 10.47 -11.80 -24.31
CA THR A 120 11.64 -12.65 -24.57
C THR A 120 12.94 -11.85 -24.46
#